data_AF-K0TD45-F1
#
_entry.id   AF-K0TD45-F1
#
_cell.length_a   1.000
_cell.length_b   1.000
_cell.length_c   1.000
_cell.angle_alpha   90.00
_cell.angle_beta   90.00
_cell.angle_gamma   90.00
#
_symmetry.space_group_name_H-M   'P 1'
#
loop_
_entity.id
_entity.type
_entity.pdbx_description
1 polymer ?
#
loop_
_entity_poly.entity_id
_entity_poly.type
_entity_poly.pdbx_seq_one_letter_code
_entity_poly.pdbx_strand_id
1 'polypeptide(L)'
;MAEHSESAAAVVGGDRTCGICLEDSKDPVNLPCGHSFCDGCIGEWRSRYGVKEEMRRKCPICRATIPPSKEMVSLLLTCRAAKQGMEDDGDTSSVYYHGICQSIARAEEDVGADWDGVTVLEDSRKPPVALPDYVHNAIKRGDTKSVLRWINANRTEDRVNAISSPENMGAPALCTASVFGHLTLMTLLLQLGADVNTRDSDGTSVFGIVSNVHVMRQVRVDWDVSSSVRLLLSWGAVMLGASREDAASAARFCGKHELANLLDSELGGRRCEIVNLSARPELNGKTCVTDEYLPDSNQYKVTLETKSKEVLVLGPDNLNRRDRTPQDCGYYVQFKNDRTIRHDFDSNEDCQAFVAALNNNGEIQPAVTEESEAAAEQAAAELLAELGLDDSPSEPTSGCKAKKSKKKRGGKKKKTK
;
A
#
# COMPACT_ATOMS: atom_id res chain seq x y z
N MET A 1 30.26 -22.33 -57.76
CA MET A 1 29.17 -21.38 -57.45
C MET A 1 28.56 -21.86 -56.14
N ALA A 2 29.19 -21.44 -55.04
CA ALA A 2 28.60 -20.59 -53.99
C ALA A 2 27.60 -21.40 -53.13
N GLU A 3 28.08 -22.19 -52.17
CA GLU A 3 28.41 -21.81 -50.78
C GLU A 3 27.24 -21.10 -50.06
N HIS A 4 26.54 -21.86 -49.22
CA HIS A 4 25.64 -21.36 -48.19
C HIS A 4 26.48 -20.84 -47.02
N SER A 5 26.49 -19.52 -46.80
CA SER A 5 26.96 -18.90 -45.55
C SER A 5 25.79 -18.30 -44.77
N GLU A 6 25.89 -18.44 -43.45
CA GLU A 6 24.96 -18.01 -42.41
C GLU A 6 24.59 -16.53 -42.44
N SER A 7 23.42 -16.21 -41.88
CA SER A 7 23.25 -14.97 -41.12
C SER A 7 22.22 -15.20 -40.01
N ALA A 8 22.75 -15.33 -38.80
CA ALA A 8 22.00 -15.22 -37.56
C ALA A 8 21.41 -13.81 -37.46
N ALA A 9 20.08 -13.71 -37.41
CA ALA A 9 19.41 -12.48 -37.05
C ALA A 9 19.65 -12.21 -35.57
N ALA A 10 20.60 -11.31 -35.31
CA ALA A 10 20.89 -10.76 -34.01
C ALA A 10 19.60 -10.20 -33.37
N VAL A 11 19.31 -10.66 -32.16
CA VAL A 11 18.40 -9.96 -31.24
C VAL A 11 19.12 -8.66 -30.85
N VAL A 12 18.87 -7.60 -31.62
CA VAL A 12 19.28 -6.25 -31.26
C VAL A 12 18.33 -5.79 -30.17
N GLY A 13 18.83 -5.74 -28.94
CA GLY A 13 18.16 -5.12 -27.81
C GLY A 13 17.83 -3.68 -28.17
N GLY A 14 16.53 -3.40 -28.35
CA GLY A 14 16.03 -2.05 -28.48
C GLY A 14 16.20 -1.35 -27.14
N ASP A 15 17.04 -0.34 -27.15
CA ASP A 15 17.25 0.66 -26.10
C ASP A 15 15.88 1.13 -25.56
N ARG A 16 15.53 0.74 -24.34
CA ARG A 16 14.21 1.05 -23.72
C ARG A 16 14.25 2.40 -23.03
N THR A 17 14.81 3.41 -23.66
CA THR A 17 14.90 4.76 -23.10
C THR A 17 13.53 5.43 -23.13
N CYS A 18 13.11 5.97 -22.00
CA CYS A 18 11.86 6.71 -21.87
C CYS A 18 11.93 8.01 -22.69
N GLY A 19 10.96 8.25 -23.55
CA GLY A 19 10.91 9.45 -24.39
C GLY A 19 10.67 10.79 -23.65
N ILE A 20 10.57 10.77 -22.32
CA ILE A 20 10.41 11.97 -21.47
C ILE A 20 11.64 12.17 -20.57
N CYS A 21 12.01 11.17 -19.76
CA CYS A 21 13.14 11.29 -18.82
C CYS A 21 14.48 10.88 -19.44
N LEU A 22 14.49 10.26 -20.63
CA LEU A 22 15.68 9.81 -21.35
C LEU A 22 16.52 8.76 -20.59
N GLU A 23 15.99 8.19 -19.53
CA GLU A 23 16.56 7.08 -18.76
C GLU A 23 15.96 5.73 -19.17
N ASP A 24 16.53 4.63 -18.68
CA ASP A 24 15.95 3.30 -18.79
C ASP A 24 14.51 3.28 -18.25
N SER A 25 13.58 2.83 -19.09
CA SER A 25 12.15 2.90 -18.76
C SER A 25 11.79 1.96 -17.62
N LYS A 26 11.32 2.56 -16.52
CA LYS A 26 10.66 1.87 -15.41
C LYS A 26 9.17 1.74 -15.76
N ASP A 27 8.68 0.51 -15.85
CA ASP A 27 7.31 0.19 -16.26
C ASP A 27 6.89 0.88 -17.58
N PRO A 28 7.50 0.48 -18.72
CA PRO A 28 7.30 1.15 -19.99
C PRO A 28 5.87 0.98 -20.52
N VAL A 29 5.24 2.12 -20.82
CA VAL A 29 3.98 2.25 -21.54
C VAL A 29 4.30 2.47 -23.01
N ASN A 30 4.00 1.46 -23.85
CA ASN A 30 4.18 1.54 -25.29
C ASN A 30 2.92 2.10 -25.94
N LEU A 31 3.05 3.23 -26.63
CA LEU A 31 1.93 3.83 -27.34
C LEU A 31 1.77 3.21 -28.74
N PRO A 32 0.56 3.21 -29.33
CA PRO A 32 0.31 2.69 -30.68
C PRO A 32 1.11 3.43 -31.77
N CYS A 33 1.55 4.67 -31.48
CA CYS A 33 2.42 5.45 -32.35
C CYS A 33 3.90 5.01 -32.34
N GLY A 34 4.26 3.98 -31.56
CA GLY A 34 5.62 3.42 -31.49
C GLY A 34 6.55 4.03 -30.44
N HIS A 35 6.11 5.08 -29.71
CA HIS A 35 6.90 5.70 -28.64
C HIS A 35 6.63 5.04 -27.28
N SER A 36 7.69 4.94 -26.45
CA SER A 36 7.65 4.35 -25.12
C SER A 36 8.04 5.36 -24.03
N PHE A 37 7.40 5.27 -22.88
CA PHE A 37 7.59 6.17 -21.74
C PHE A 37 7.46 5.39 -20.43
N CYS A 38 8.11 5.81 -19.35
CA CYS A 38 7.75 5.33 -18.01
C CYS A 38 6.28 5.67 -17.70
N ASP A 39 5.54 4.76 -17.04
CA ASP A 39 4.16 4.99 -16.60
C ASP A 39 4.02 6.31 -15.82
N GLY A 40 4.94 6.58 -14.90
CA GLY A 40 4.98 7.83 -14.15
C GLY A 40 5.19 9.07 -15.02
N CYS A 41 6.09 9.01 -16.01
CA CYS A 41 6.40 10.15 -16.87
C CYS A 41 5.22 10.52 -17.78
N ILE A 42 4.59 9.53 -18.42
CA ILE A 42 3.43 9.79 -19.28
C ILE A 42 2.20 10.21 -18.45
N GLY A 43 2.06 9.69 -17.23
CA GLY A 43 1.07 10.15 -16.27
C GLY A 43 1.25 11.62 -15.88
N GLU A 44 2.48 12.04 -15.59
CA GLU A 44 2.76 13.45 -15.27
C GLU A 44 2.51 14.38 -16.45
N TRP A 45 2.88 13.95 -17.67
CA TRP A 45 2.54 14.68 -18.90
C TRP A 45 1.03 14.93 -19.00
N ARG A 46 0.20 13.92 -18.75
CA ARG A 46 -1.27 14.05 -18.74
C ARG A 46 -1.76 15.03 -17.67
N SER A 47 -1.15 15.02 -16.48
CA SER A 47 -1.55 15.92 -15.39
C SER A 47 -1.12 17.38 -15.64
N ARG A 48 0.11 17.62 -16.13
CA ARG A 48 0.72 18.95 -16.25
C ARG A 48 0.07 19.84 -17.31
N TYR A 49 -0.39 19.28 -18.43
CA TYR A 49 -0.99 20.05 -19.53
C TYR A 49 -2.51 20.26 -19.38
N GLY A 50 -3.04 20.15 -18.16
CA GLY A 50 -4.46 20.14 -17.83
C GLY A 50 -5.28 21.40 -18.08
N VAL A 51 -4.74 22.38 -18.80
CA VAL A 51 -5.45 23.61 -19.20
C VAL A 51 -5.82 23.60 -20.69
N LYS A 52 -5.25 22.68 -21.49
CA LYS A 52 -5.64 22.45 -22.90
C LYS A 52 -5.92 20.98 -23.14
N GLU A 53 -7.21 20.66 -23.06
CA GLU A 53 -7.89 19.38 -23.27
C GLU A 53 -7.25 18.49 -24.36
N GLU A 54 -6.78 19.10 -25.46
CA GLU A 54 -6.19 18.38 -26.58
C GLU A 54 -4.83 17.72 -26.29
N MET A 55 -3.97 18.30 -25.44
CA MET A 55 -2.58 17.84 -25.30
C MET A 55 -2.40 16.66 -24.34
N ARG A 56 -3.36 16.43 -23.43
CA ARG A 56 -3.34 15.30 -22.49
C ARG A 56 -3.32 13.95 -23.20
N ARG A 57 -4.09 13.86 -24.29
CA ARG A 57 -4.28 12.62 -25.05
C ARG A 57 -3.40 12.59 -26.28
N LYS A 58 -2.28 13.31 -26.28
CA LYS A 58 -1.33 13.38 -27.40
C LYS A 58 0.03 12.86 -26.96
N CYS A 59 0.65 12.05 -27.81
CA CYS A 59 2.01 11.60 -27.62
C CYS A 59 2.95 12.81 -27.44
N PRO A 60 3.79 12.86 -26.39
CA PRO A 60 4.74 13.94 -26.17
C PRO A 60 5.71 14.18 -27.34
N ILE A 61 5.98 13.12 -28.13
CA ILE A 61 6.94 13.17 -29.23
C ILE A 61 6.24 13.50 -30.55
N CYS A 62 5.30 12.67 -31.00
CA CYS A 62 4.70 12.80 -32.33
C CYS A 62 3.30 13.40 -32.35
N ARG A 63 2.71 13.69 -31.18
CA ARG A 63 1.35 14.22 -31.04
C ARG A 63 0.24 13.35 -31.64
N ALA A 64 0.52 12.06 -31.88
CA ALA A 64 -0.54 11.10 -32.19
C ALA A 64 -1.51 10.99 -31.01
N THR A 65 -2.81 10.76 -31.29
CA THR A 65 -3.80 10.55 -30.22
C THR A 65 -3.48 9.27 -29.47
N ILE A 66 -3.48 9.35 -28.14
CA ILE A 66 -3.29 8.23 -27.24
C ILE A 66 -4.67 7.70 -26.85
N PRO A 67 -4.99 6.42 -27.09
CA PRO A 67 -6.20 5.82 -26.58
C PRO A 67 -6.30 5.89 -25.05
N PRO A 68 -7.51 5.87 -24.47
CA PRO A 68 -7.66 5.80 -23.02
C PRO A 68 -7.05 4.50 -22.47
N SER A 69 -6.51 4.55 -21.26
CA SER A 69 -5.99 3.35 -20.61
C SER A 69 -7.12 2.44 -20.15
N LYS A 70 -6.77 1.18 -19.86
CA LYS A 70 -7.73 0.20 -19.34
C LYS A 70 -8.35 0.66 -18.02
N GLU A 71 -7.57 1.30 -17.17
CA GLU A 71 -8.01 1.84 -15.88
C GLU A 71 -9.03 2.96 -16.07
N MET A 72 -8.77 3.90 -17.00
CA MET A 72 -9.69 5.01 -17.31
C MET A 72 -11.04 4.49 -17.82
N VAL A 73 -11.01 3.49 -18.71
CA VAL A 73 -12.24 2.86 -19.22
C VAL A 73 -12.94 2.04 -18.13
N SER A 74 -12.18 1.30 -17.32
CA SER A 74 -12.73 0.51 -16.22
C SER A 74 -13.43 1.41 -15.19
N LEU A 75 -12.85 2.58 -14.85
CA LEU A 75 -13.49 3.58 -14.00
C LEU A 75 -14.84 4.00 -14.55
N LEU A 76 -14.84 4.45 -15.81
CA LEU A 76 -16.04 4.95 -16.47
C LEU A 76 -17.16 3.89 -16.45
N LEU A 77 -16.82 2.64 -16.77
CA LEU A 77 -17.78 1.54 -16.76
C LEU A 77 -18.27 1.21 -15.35
N THR A 78 -17.39 1.17 -14.34
CA THR A 78 -17.76 0.93 -12.95
C THR A 78 -18.67 2.02 -12.41
N CYS A 79 -18.36 3.30 -12.64
CA CYS A 79 -19.22 4.40 -12.19
C CYS A 79 -20.58 4.36 -12.89
N ARG A 80 -20.64 4.03 -14.19
CA ARG A 80 -21.91 3.86 -14.92
C ARG A 80 -22.75 2.71 -14.34
N ALA A 81 -22.12 1.58 -14.02
CA ALA A 81 -22.81 0.45 -13.39
C ALA A 81 -23.32 0.80 -11.99
N ALA A 82 -22.51 1.47 -11.17
CA ALA A 82 -22.91 1.93 -9.84
C ALA A 82 -24.08 2.93 -9.91
N LYS A 83 -24.02 3.90 -10.84
CA LYS A 83 -25.12 4.84 -11.10
C LYS A 83 -26.40 4.10 -11.47
N GLN A 84 -26.33 3.14 -12.40
CA GLN A 84 -27.48 2.37 -12.83
C GLN A 84 -28.13 1.61 -11.66
N GLY A 85 -27.33 0.92 -10.83
CA GLY A 85 -27.86 0.22 -9.66
C GLY A 85 -28.59 1.14 -8.69
N MET A 86 -28.08 2.36 -8.47
CA MET A 86 -28.76 3.36 -7.64
C MET A 86 -30.06 3.89 -8.25
N GLU A 87 -30.10 4.06 -9.58
CA GLU A 87 -31.31 4.46 -10.30
C GLU A 87 -32.37 3.37 -10.24
N ASP A 88 -31.97 2.10 -10.35
CA ASP A 88 -32.84 0.94 -10.21
C ASP A 88 -33.43 0.84 -8.80
N ASP A 89 -32.65 1.20 -7.77
CA ASP A 89 -33.07 1.27 -6.37
C ASP A 89 -33.88 2.56 -6.03
N GLY A 90 -34.00 3.49 -6.98
CA GLY A 90 -34.72 4.76 -6.81
C GLY A 90 -33.98 5.85 -6.05
N ASP A 91 -32.68 5.69 -5.77
CA ASP A 91 -31.84 6.72 -5.16
C ASP A 91 -31.16 7.60 -6.22
N THR A 92 -31.88 8.63 -6.66
CA THR A 92 -31.39 9.62 -7.64
C THR A 92 -31.03 10.97 -7.02
N SER A 93 -30.98 11.05 -5.69
CA SER A 93 -30.86 12.34 -4.99
C SER A 93 -29.82 12.36 -3.87
N SER A 94 -29.28 11.21 -3.46
CA SER A 94 -28.26 11.17 -2.41
C SER A 94 -26.98 11.89 -2.81
N VAL A 95 -26.23 12.31 -1.78
CA VAL A 95 -24.88 12.87 -1.92
C VAL A 95 -23.96 11.88 -2.65
N TYR A 96 -24.14 10.58 -2.41
CA TYR A 96 -23.39 9.52 -3.09
C TYR A 96 -23.73 9.45 -4.58
N TYR A 97 -25.01 9.52 -4.96
CA TYR A 97 -25.44 9.59 -6.38
C TYR A 97 -24.81 10.79 -7.11
N HIS A 98 -24.82 11.96 -6.46
CA HIS A 98 -24.20 13.17 -7.02
C HIS A 98 -22.69 13.02 -7.17
N GLY A 99 -22.03 12.36 -6.20
CA GLY A 99 -20.61 12.02 -6.28
C GLY A 99 -20.30 11.10 -7.46
N ILE A 100 -21.10 10.05 -7.67
CA ILE A 100 -20.96 9.15 -8.82
C ILE A 100 -21.15 9.90 -10.14
N CYS A 101 -22.15 10.78 -10.26
CA CYS A 101 -22.35 11.62 -11.45
C CYS A 101 -21.13 12.51 -11.76
N GLN A 102 -20.51 13.10 -10.73
CA GLN A 102 -19.29 13.89 -10.89
C GLN A 102 -18.08 13.04 -11.28
N SER A 103 -17.95 11.82 -10.75
CA SER A 103 -16.90 10.88 -11.18
C SER A 103 -17.10 10.44 -12.63
N ILE A 104 -18.34 10.19 -13.08
CA ILE A 104 -18.63 9.91 -14.50
C ILE A 104 -18.20 11.07 -15.39
N ALA A 105 -18.57 12.31 -15.05
CA ALA A 105 -18.21 13.46 -15.86
C ALA A 105 -16.68 13.62 -16.02
N ARG A 106 -15.92 13.40 -14.94
CA ARG A 106 -14.45 13.40 -14.98
C ARG A 106 -13.89 12.24 -15.80
N ALA A 107 -14.42 11.04 -15.62
CA ALA A 107 -13.99 9.87 -16.37
C ALA A 107 -14.30 10.01 -17.88
N GLU A 108 -15.40 10.65 -18.25
CA GLU A 108 -15.74 10.98 -19.64
C GLU A 108 -14.79 12.02 -20.24
N GLU A 109 -14.35 13.01 -19.45
CA GLU A 109 -13.31 13.96 -19.87
C GLU A 109 -11.96 13.24 -20.11
N ASP A 110 -11.58 12.36 -19.18
CA ASP A 110 -10.33 11.61 -19.22
C ASP A 110 -10.28 10.66 -20.43
N VAL A 111 -11.35 9.88 -20.65
CA VAL A 111 -11.49 8.99 -21.81
C VAL A 111 -11.59 9.81 -23.11
N GLY A 112 -12.35 10.89 -23.02
CA GLY A 112 -12.57 11.92 -24.03
C GLY A 112 -13.62 11.56 -25.08
N ALA A 113 -14.22 12.62 -25.63
CA ALA A 113 -15.45 12.54 -26.42
C ALA A 113 -15.35 11.77 -27.75
N ASP A 114 -14.15 11.59 -28.28
CA ASP A 114 -13.86 10.84 -29.52
C ASP A 114 -13.60 9.34 -29.28
N TRP A 115 -13.71 8.86 -28.03
CA TRP A 115 -13.60 7.43 -27.74
C TRP A 115 -14.77 6.64 -28.35
N ASP A 116 -14.44 5.58 -29.08
CA ASP A 116 -15.38 4.75 -29.83
C ASP A 116 -16.10 3.68 -28.99
N GLY A 117 -15.86 3.66 -27.68
CA GLY A 117 -16.46 2.70 -26.75
C GLY A 117 -15.73 1.36 -26.64
N VAL A 118 -14.69 1.12 -27.45
CA VAL A 118 -14.00 -0.18 -27.52
C VAL A 118 -12.48 -0.09 -27.53
N THR A 119 -11.90 0.98 -28.06
CA THR A 119 -10.46 1.14 -28.20
C THR A 119 -9.83 1.47 -26.86
N VAL A 120 -9.06 0.53 -26.32
CA VAL A 120 -8.30 0.70 -25.09
C VAL A 120 -6.82 0.63 -25.45
N LEU A 121 -6.00 1.45 -24.81
CA LEU A 121 -4.56 1.30 -24.87
C LEU A 121 -4.23 -0.08 -24.28
N GLU A 122 -3.86 -1.01 -25.15
CA GLU A 122 -3.49 -2.35 -24.72
C GLU A 122 -2.28 -2.26 -23.81
N ASP A 123 -2.52 -2.59 -22.56
CA ASP A 123 -1.45 -2.83 -21.64
C ASP A 123 -1.00 -4.27 -21.76
N SER A 124 0.28 -4.48 -22.04
CA SER A 124 0.90 -5.80 -21.97
C SER A 124 0.85 -6.42 -20.55
N ARG A 125 0.36 -5.69 -19.54
CA ARG A 125 0.04 -6.20 -18.20
C ARG A 125 -1.09 -7.24 -18.25
N LYS A 126 -0.85 -8.39 -17.60
CA LYS A 126 -1.88 -9.42 -17.38
C LYS A 126 -3.09 -8.81 -16.67
N PRO A 127 -4.34 -9.23 -16.99
CA PRO A 127 -5.50 -8.78 -16.24
C PRO A 127 -5.31 -9.09 -14.75
N PRO A 128 -5.64 -8.13 -13.87
CA PRO A 128 -5.44 -8.31 -12.44
C PRO A 128 -6.30 -9.45 -11.92
N VAL A 129 -5.77 -10.16 -10.92
CA VAL A 129 -6.49 -11.26 -10.27
C VAL A 129 -7.72 -10.68 -9.55
N ALA A 130 -8.87 -11.32 -9.71
CA ALA A 130 -10.08 -10.91 -8.99
C ALA A 130 -9.95 -11.29 -7.50
N LEU A 131 -10.18 -10.31 -6.61
CA LEU A 131 -10.20 -10.47 -5.17
C LEU A 131 -11.62 -10.91 -4.74
N PRO A 132 -11.79 -12.13 -4.17
CA PRO A 132 -13.10 -12.60 -3.74
C PRO A 132 -13.68 -11.75 -2.61
N ASP A 133 -15.01 -11.58 -2.58
CA ASP A 133 -15.70 -10.74 -1.58
C ASP A 133 -15.40 -11.13 -0.13
N TYR A 134 -15.24 -12.41 0.16
CA TYR A 134 -14.92 -12.86 1.52
C TYR A 134 -13.52 -12.41 1.94
N VAL A 135 -12.56 -12.33 1.00
CA VAL A 135 -11.20 -11.83 1.24
C VAL A 135 -11.23 -10.31 1.35
N HIS A 136 -11.94 -9.62 0.45
CA HIS A 136 -12.16 -8.18 0.55
C HIS A 136 -12.74 -7.79 1.92
N ASN A 137 -13.75 -8.51 2.40
CA ASN A 137 -14.30 -8.32 3.74
C ASN A 137 -13.33 -8.69 4.88
N ALA A 138 -12.44 -9.66 4.68
CA ALA A 138 -11.37 -9.97 5.63
C ALA A 138 -10.37 -8.81 5.74
N ILE A 139 -9.99 -8.19 4.61
CA ILE A 139 -9.14 -6.99 4.59
C ILE A 139 -9.81 -5.85 5.37
N LYS A 140 -11.09 -5.56 5.12
CA LYS A 140 -11.83 -4.51 5.85
C LYS A 140 -11.81 -4.71 7.36
N ARG A 141 -11.87 -5.97 7.82
CA ARG A 141 -11.83 -6.35 9.25
C ARG A 141 -10.42 -6.44 9.84
N GLY A 142 -9.37 -6.39 9.02
CA GLY A 142 -7.99 -6.61 9.47
C GLY A 142 -7.66 -8.07 9.77
N ASP A 143 -8.45 -9.02 9.24
CA ASP A 143 -8.21 -10.47 9.38
C ASP A 143 -7.03 -10.91 8.50
N THR A 144 -5.84 -10.62 9.03
CA THR A 144 -4.55 -10.88 8.37
C THR A 144 -4.37 -12.36 8.04
N LYS A 145 -4.85 -13.27 8.91
CA LYS A 145 -4.76 -14.71 8.71
C LYS A 145 -5.48 -15.15 7.45
N SER A 146 -6.74 -14.75 7.28
CA SER A 146 -7.54 -15.13 6.12
C SER A 146 -6.97 -14.54 4.82
N VAL A 147 -6.48 -13.30 4.86
CA VAL A 147 -5.88 -12.63 3.70
C VAL A 147 -4.60 -13.35 3.27
N LEU A 148 -3.66 -13.57 4.21
CA LEU A 148 -2.40 -14.24 3.91
C LEU A 148 -2.59 -15.69 3.46
N ARG A 149 -3.57 -16.41 4.02
CA ARG A 149 -3.91 -17.77 3.58
C ARG A 149 -4.34 -17.78 2.11
N TRP A 150 -5.16 -16.81 1.68
CA TRP A 150 -5.62 -16.75 0.31
C TRP A 150 -4.50 -16.36 -0.68
N ILE A 151 -3.68 -15.37 -0.32
CA ILE A 151 -2.53 -14.95 -1.14
C ILE A 151 -1.55 -16.12 -1.32
N ASN A 152 -1.20 -16.80 -0.22
CA ASN A 152 -0.22 -17.89 -0.27
C ASN A 152 -0.74 -19.20 -0.87
N ALA A 153 -2.07 -19.37 -1.01
CA ALA A 153 -2.66 -20.58 -1.57
C ALA A 153 -2.38 -20.77 -3.07
N ASN A 154 -2.00 -19.71 -3.80
CA ASN A 154 -1.53 -19.83 -5.17
C ASN A 154 -0.44 -18.78 -5.46
N ARG A 155 0.82 -19.23 -5.48
CA ARG A 155 1.99 -18.38 -5.75
C ARG A 155 2.24 -18.12 -7.25
N THR A 156 1.44 -18.71 -8.13
CA THR A 156 1.55 -18.49 -9.59
C THR A 156 0.74 -17.30 -10.07
N GLU A 157 -0.25 -16.86 -9.28
CA GLU A 157 -1.10 -15.70 -9.52
C GLU A 157 -0.59 -14.51 -8.72
N ASP A 158 -0.70 -13.30 -9.30
CA ASP A 158 -0.42 -12.05 -8.59
C ASP A 158 -1.59 -11.65 -7.67
N ARG A 159 -1.82 -12.47 -6.63
CA ARG A 159 -2.92 -12.29 -5.67
C ARG A 159 -2.71 -11.10 -4.75
N VAL A 160 -1.47 -10.68 -4.51
CA VAL A 160 -1.19 -9.54 -3.64
C VAL A 160 -1.67 -8.22 -4.26
N ASN A 161 -1.67 -8.13 -5.60
CA ASN A 161 -2.21 -7.01 -6.37
C ASN A 161 -3.63 -7.28 -6.92
N ALA A 162 -4.37 -8.19 -6.29
CA ALA A 162 -5.74 -8.47 -6.69
C ALA A 162 -6.67 -7.27 -6.43
N ILE A 163 -7.64 -7.10 -7.33
CA ILE A 163 -8.63 -6.02 -7.28
C ILE A 163 -10.00 -6.55 -6.86
N SER A 164 -10.72 -5.80 -6.03
CA SER A 164 -12.08 -6.15 -5.63
C SER A 164 -13.06 -6.12 -6.82
N SER A 165 -14.28 -6.60 -6.57
CA SER A 165 -15.33 -6.54 -7.57
C SER A 165 -15.70 -5.08 -7.92
N PRO A 166 -16.33 -4.81 -9.08
CA PRO A 166 -16.80 -3.47 -9.44
C PRO A 166 -17.73 -2.85 -8.40
N GLU A 167 -18.57 -3.65 -7.74
CA GLU A 167 -19.46 -3.22 -6.65
C GLU A 167 -18.67 -2.73 -5.42
N ASN A 168 -17.44 -3.21 -5.27
CA ASN A 168 -16.47 -2.79 -4.26
C ASN A 168 -15.43 -1.82 -4.82
N MET A 169 -15.79 -1.06 -5.87
CA MET A 169 -14.97 -0.03 -6.52
C MET A 169 -13.69 -0.53 -7.20
N GLY A 170 -13.56 -1.83 -7.50
CA GLY A 170 -12.35 -2.35 -8.18
C GLY A 170 -11.04 -2.06 -7.42
N ALA A 171 -11.13 -1.89 -6.09
CA ALA A 171 -10.04 -1.43 -5.26
C ALA A 171 -8.99 -2.52 -5.05
N PRO A 172 -7.69 -2.23 -5.24
CA PRO A 172 -6.59 -3.09 -4.85
C PRO A 172 -6.59 -3.41 -3.36
N ALA A 173 -6.10 -4.59 -2.99
CA ALA A 173 -6.01 -5.02 -1.57
C ALA A 173 -5.31 -3.98 -0.67
N LEU A 174 -4.23 -3.36 -1.16
CA LEU A 174 -3.48 -2.32 -0.43
C LEU A 174 -4.30 -1.04 -0.23
N CYS A 175 -5.10 -0.61 -1.22
CA CYS A 175 -6.02 0.52 -1.08
C CYS A 175 -7.01 0.26 0.06
N THR A 176 -7.68 -0.89 0.04
CA THR A 176 -8.65 -1.25 1.08
C THR A 176 -7.99 -1.32 2.46
N ALA A 177 -6.84 -1.99 2.61
CA ALA A 177 -6.13 -2.05 3.88
C ALA A 177 -5.78 -0.65 4.42
N SER A 178 -5.43 0.27 3.53
CA SER A 178 -5.05 1.65 3.86
C SER A 178 -6.24 2.50 4.33
N VAL A 179 -7.40 2.39 3.66
CA VAL A 179 -8.64 3.08 4.06
C VAL A 179 -9.10 2.68 5.46
N PHE A 180 -8.93 1.40 5.80
CA PHE A 180 -9.34 0.87 7.10
C PHE A 180 -8.25 0.97 8.19
N GLY A 181 -7.05 1.45 7.85
CA GLY A 181 -5.96 1.71 8.79
C GLY A 181 -5.22 0.48 9.30
N HIS A 182 -5.23 -0.62 8.55
CA HIS A 182 -4.61 -1.88 8.98
C HIS A 182 -3.09 -1.89 8.71
N LEU A 183 -2.32 -1.12 9.49
CA LEU A 183 -0.89 -0.88 9.26
C LEU A 183 -0.05 -2.17 9.13
N THR A 184 -0.31 -3.15 9.98
CA THR A 184 0.35 -4.46 9.92
C THR A 184 0.05 -5.19 8.61
N LEU A 185 -1.21 -5.17 8.17
CA LEU A 185 -1.62 -5.79 6.92
C LEU A 185 -1.02 -5.06 5.72
N MET A 186 -1.00 -3.72 5.72
CA MET A 186 -0.31 -2.92 4.69
C MET A 186 1.16 -3.33 4.57
N THR A 187 1.86 -3.45 5.71
CA THR A 187 3.28 -3.84 5.76
C THR A 187 3.50 -5.22 5.15
N LEU A 188 2.66 -6.19 5.51
CA LEU A 188 2.72 -7.54 4.97
C LEU A 188 2.43 -7.60 3.47
N LEU A 189 1.43 -6.84 3.00
CA LEU A 189 1.11 -6.75 1.57
C LEU A 189 2.29 -6.16 0.78
N LEU A 190 2.89 -5.07 1.25
CA LEU A 190 4.07 -4.45 0.62
C LEU A 190 5.27 -5.42 0.58
N GLN A 191 5.56 -6.12 1.67
CA GLN A 191 6.59 -7.16 1.72
C GLN A 191 6.33 -8.33 0.76
N LEU A 192 5.08 -8.62 0.42
CA LEU A 192 4.69 -9.64 -0.54
C LEU A 192 4.69 -9.13 -2.00
N GLY A 193 4.99 -7.85 -2.23
CA GLY A 193 5.05 -7.26 -3.56
C GLY A 193 3.79 -6.52 -3.99
N ALA A 194 2.96 -6.05 -3.04
CA ALA A 194 1.91 -5.09 -3.38
C ALA A 194 2.51 -3.83 -4.01
N ASP A 195 1.94 -3.39 -5.13
CA ASP A 195 2.31 -2.14 -5.78
C ASP A 195 1.87 -0.96 -4.90
N VAL A 196 2.85 -0.24 -4.34
CA VAL A 196 2.66 0.94 -3.50
C VAL A 196 1.99 2.10 -4.26
N ASN A 197 2.13 2.13 -5.58
CA ASN A 197 1.59 3.16 -6.46
C ASN A 197 0.29 2.74 -7.15
N THR A 198 -0.30 1.62 -6.71
CA THR A 198 -1.56 1.16 -7.25
C THR A 198 -2.65 2.23 -7.13
N ARG A 199 -3.55 2.24 -8.10
CA ARG A 199 -4.64 3.20 -8.21
C ARG A 199 -5.97 2.49 -8.02
N ASP A 200 -6.89 3.14 -7.33
CA ASP A 200 -8.27 2.69 -7.30
C ASP A 200 -8.96 2.92 -8.66
N SER A 201 -10.23 2.54 -8.75
CA SER A 201 -11.01 2.82 -9.96
C SER A 201 -10.99 4.30 -10.28
N ASP A 202 -11.10 5.21 -9.31
CA ASP A 202 -11.08 6.67 -9.54
C ASP A 202 -9.71 7.22 -10.00
N GLY A 203 -8.70 6.35 -10.21
CA GLY A 203 -7.35 6.74 -10.59
C GLY A 203 -6.55 7.34 -9.42
N THR A 204 -7.10 7.32 -8.21
CA THR A 204 -6.47 7.83 -7.00
C THR A 204 -5.46 6.82 -6.49
N SER A 205 -4.20 7.25 -6.29
CA SER A 205 -3.18 6.38 -5.71
C SER A 205 -3.48 6.07 -4.24
N VAL A 206 -2.94 4.96 -3.72
CA VAL A 206 -3.01 4.64 -2.27
C VAL A 206 -2.62 5.83 -1.40
N PHE A 207 -1.54 6.52 -1.78
CA PHE A 207 -1.08 7.72 -1.09
C PHE A 207 -2.12 8.84 -1.13
N GLY A 208 -2.73 9.11 -2.29
CA GLY A 208 -3.78 10.13 -2.42
C GLY A 208 -5.01 9.82 -1.56
N ILE A 209 -5.39 8.55 -1.46
CA ILE A 209 -6.50 8.10 -0.60
C ILE A 209 -6.20 8.39 0.87
N VAL A 210 -5.03 7.96 1.36
CA VAL A 210 -4.63 8.12 2.77
C VAL A 210 -4.44 9.60 3.12
N SER A 211 -3.97 10.39 2.17
CA SER A 211 -3.73 11.83 2.33
C SER A 211 -4.98 12.70 2.15
N ASN A 212 -6.14 12.11 1.86
CA ASN A 212 -7.39 12.85 1.73
C ASN A 212 -7.88 13.39 3.09
N VAL A 213 -8.45 14.60 3.10
CA VAL A 213 -8.99 15.26 4.31
C VAL A 213 -9.99 14.37 5.07
N HIS A 214 -10.83 13.62 4.37
CA HIS A 214 -11.83 12.74 5.02
C HIS A 214 -11.16 11.62 5.81
N VAL A 215 -10.09 11.06 5.27
CA VAL A 215 -9.32 9.98 5.89
C VAL A 215 -8.47 10.55 7.03
N MET A 216 -7.78 11.67 6.81
CA MET A 216 -6.96 12.34 7.83
C MET A 216 -7.75 12.81 9.05
N ARG A 217 -9.05 13.13 8.89
CA ARG A 217 -9.96 13.50 9.98
C ARG A 217 -10.51 12.32 10.77
N GLN A 218 -10.36 11.09 10.28
CA GLN A 218 -10.81 9.94 11.06
C GLN A 218 -9.95 9.83 12.32
N VAL A 219 -10.60 9.90 13.49
CA VAL A 219 -9.97 9.61 14.77
C VAL A 219 -10.33 8.17 15.12
N ARG A 220 -9.37 7.26 14.98
CA ARG A 220 -9.48 5.88 15.48
C ARG A 220 -8.45 5.68 16.57
N VAL A 221 -8.83 5.00 17.65
CA VAL A 221 -7.97 4.79 18.82
C VAL A 221 -6.69 4.05 18.44
N ASP A 222 -6.78 3.12 17.49
CA ASP A 222 -5.68 2.20 17.13
C ASP A 222 -5.01 2.55 15.79
N TRP A 223 -5.29 3.71 15.19
CA TRP A 223 -4.73 4.09 13.89
C TRP A 223 -4.33 5.56 13.82
N ASP A 224 -3.05 5.79 13.50
CA ASP A 224 -2.53 7.08 13.10
C ASP A 224 -2.26 7.08 11.58
N VAL A 225 -2.98 7.95 10.86
CA VAL A 225 -2.79 8.15 9.41
C VAL A 225 -1.34 8.52 9.06
N SER A 226 -0.62 9.20 9.96
CA SER A 226 0.77 9.62 9.71
C SER A 226 1.68 8.40 9.58
N SER A 227 1.42 7.34 10.34
CA SER A 227 2.10 6.06 10.22
C SER A 227 1.85 5.38 8.87
N SER A 228 0.61 5.42 8.36
CA SER A 228 0.28 4.91 7.01
C SER A 228 0.98 5.72 5.92
N VAL A 229 0.98 7.06 6.01
CA VAL A 229 1.67 7.94 5.05
C VAL A 229 3.18 7.66 5.03
N ARG A 230 3.81 7.61 6.21
CA ARG A 230 5.24 7.30 6.37
C ARG A 230 5.59 5.92 5.80
N LEU A 231 4.74 4.91 6.06
CA LEU A 231 4.93 3.58 5.50
C LEU A 231 4.95 3.65 3.97
N LEU A 232 3.90 4.20 3.35
CA LEU A 232 3.81 4.32 1.89
C LEU A 232 4.99 5.10 1.28
N LEU A 233 5.38 6.22 1.90
CA LEU A 233 6.53 7.01 1.43
C LEU A 233 7.86 6.26 1.52
N SER A 234 8.08 5.52 2.62
CA SER A 234 9.29 4.70 2.78
C SER A 234 9.38 3.56 1.76
N TRP A 235 8.23 3.09 1.25
CA TRP A 235 8.12 2.09 0.19
C TRP A 235 8.10 2.70 -1.22
N GLY A 236 8.28 4.01 -1.35
CA GLY A 236 8.44 4.66 -2.66
C GLY A 236 7.15 5.14 -3.29
N ALA A 237 6.10 5.38 -2.49
CA ALA A 237 4.92 6.08 -2.98
C ALA A 237 5.30 7.38 -3.70
N VAL A 238 4.80 7.52 -4.93
CA VAL A 238 5.03 8.70 -5.76
C VAL A 238 4.07 9.81 -5.32
N MET A 239 4.65 10.94 -4.93
CA MET A 239 3.92 12.18 -4.69
C MET A 239 4.01 13.01 -5.97
N LEU A 240 2.92 13.13 -6.73
CA LEU A 240 2.89 14.03 -7.89
C LEU A 240 2.69 15.47 -7.41
N GLY A 241 3.27 16.46 -8.10
CA GLY A 241 3.37 17.86 -7.64
C GLY A 241 2.10 18.44 -7.00
N ALA A 242 0.99 18.51 -7.76
CA ALA A 242 -0.29 19.02 -7.24
C ALA A 242 -0.82 18.18 -6.05
N SER A 243 -0.70 16.86 -6.12
CA SER A 243 -1.16 15.96 -5.04
C SER A 243 -0.37 16.11 -3.73
N ARG A 244 0.90 16.53 -3.81
CA ARG A 244 1.75 16.78 -2.64
C ARG A 244 1.33 18.04 -1.90
N GLU A 245 1.10 19.13 -2.65
CA GLU A 245 0.65 20.40 -2.08
C GLU A 245 -0.74 20.27 -1.45
N ASP A 246 -1.64 19.54 -2.11
CA ASP A 246 -2.96 19.21 -1.59
C ASP A 246 -2.88 18.38 -0.30
N ALA A 247 -2.01 17.36 -0.27
CA ALA A 247 -1.80 16.51 0.90
C ALA A 247 -1.21 17.29 2.09
N ALA A 248 -0.22 18.14 1.85
CA ALA A 248 0.36 19.00 2.89
C ALA A 248 -0.68 19.99 3.44
N SER A 249 -1.49 20.59 2.56
CA SER A 249 -2.59 21.49 2.94
C SER A 249 -3.66 20.76 3.76
N ALA A 250 -4.05 19.56 3.35
CA ALA A 250 -4.96 18.69 4.08
C ALA A 250 -4.43 18.35 5.49
N ALA A 251 -3.14 18.02 5.60
CA ALA A 251 -2.49 17.74 6.87
C ALA A 251 -2.53 18.96 7.81
N ARG A 252 -2.21 20.16 7.32
CA ARG A 252 -2.31 21.40 8.12
C ARG A 252 -3.73 21.66 8.57
N PHE A 253 -4.70 21.50 7.67
CA PHE A 253 -6.11 21.69 7.98
C PHE A 253 -6.63 20.72 9.05
N CYS A 254 -6.06 19.52 9.12
CA CYS A 254 -6.36 18.51 10.15
C CYS A 254 -5.51 18.66 11.43
N GLY A 255 -4.68 19.71 11.54
CA GLY A 255 -3.79 19.95 12.69
C GLY A 255 -2.57 19.03 12.75
N LYS A 256 -2.25 18.29 11.68
CA LYS A 256 -1.10 17.37 11.59
C LYS A 256 0.12 18.12 11.04
N HIS A 257 0.63 19.09 11.79
CA HIS A 257 1.69 20.00 11.35
C HIS A 257 3.02 19.30 11.02
N GLU A 258 3.44 18.32 11.84
CA GLU A 258 4.66 17.54 11.56
C GLU A 258 4.56 16.77 10.24
N LEU A 259 3.39 16.18 9.98
CA LEU A 259 3.12 15.49 8.71
C LEU A 259 3.11 16.47 7.54
N ALA A 260 2.54 17.66 7.71
CA ALA A 260 2.56 18.69 6.68
C ALA A 260 4.00 19.12 6.32
N ASN A 261 4.83 19.40 7.33
CA ASN A 261 6.24 19.74 7.11
C ASN A 261 6.99 18.60 6.42
N LEU A 262 6.73 17.36 6.82
CA LEU A 262 7.30 16.18 6.18
C LEU A 262 6.93 16.12 4.69
N LEU A 263 5.66 16.37 4.35
CA LEU A 263 5.15 16.40 2.97
C LEU A 263 5.64 17.61 2.16
N ASP A 264 6.02 18.70 2.81
CA ASP A 264 6.63 19.87 2.14
C ASP A 264 8.07 19.61 1.69
N SER A 265 8.66 18.48 2.07
CA SER A 265 10.02 18.10 1.68
C SER A 265 10.02 16.97 0.65
N GLU A 266 11.08 16.88 -0.15
CA GLU A 266 11.20 15.82 -1.17
C GLU A 266 11.48 14.45 -0.54
N LEU A 267 12.34 14.44 0.49
CA LEU A 267 12.79 13.21 1.13
C LEU A 267 11.96 12.82 2.34
N GLY A 268 11.13 13.70 2.91
CA GLY A 268 10.38 13.44 4.13
C GLY A 268 9.55 12.15 4.10
N GLY A 269 9.63 11.36 5.16
CA GLY A 269 9.01 10.03 5.27
C GLY A 269 9.62 8.95 4.38
N ARG A 270 10.57 9.26 3.51
CA ARG A 270 11.19 8.28 2.62
C ARG A 270 12.34 7.55 3.29
N ARG A 271 12.64 6.37 2.75
CA ARG A 271 13.87 5.66 3.06
C ARG A 271 14.99 6.22 2.18
N CYS A 272 16.15 6.44 2.80
CA CYS A 272 17.32 7.00 2.17
C CYS A 272 18.57 6.19 2.51
N GLU A 273 19.62 6.42 1.75
CA GLU A 273 20.98 5.99 2.02
C GLU A 273 21.82 7.22 2.38
N ILE A 274 22.64 7.09 3.43
CA ILE A 274 23.54 8.16 3.85
C ILE A 274 24.74 8.21 2.91
N VAL A 275 25.02 9.40 2.38
CA VAL A 275 26.11 9.66 1.45
C VAL A 275 26.91 10.89 1.86
N ASN A 276 28.17 10.97 1.42
CA ASN A 276 29.02 12.16 1.56
C ASN A 276 29.21 12.68 3.01
N LEU A 277 29.01 11.83 4.02
CA LEU A 277 29.10 12.26 5.42
C LEU A 277 30.55 12.21 5.90
N SER A 278 31.26 13.33 5.76
CA SER A 278 32.69 13.42 6.10
C SER A 278 32.97 13.34 7.60
N ALA A 279 32.05 13.79 8.44
CA ALA A 279 32.22 13.78 9.90
C ALA A 279 32.15 12.37 10.50
N ARG A 280 31.42 11.46 9.85
CA ARG A 280 31.23 10.06 10.25
C ARG A 280 31.23 9.14 9.02
N PRO A 281 32.40 8.90 8.41
CA PRO A 281 32.49 8.15 7.16
C PRO A 281 31.95 6.72 7.25
N GLU A 282 31.96 6.12 8.43
CA GLU A 282 31.46 4.77 8.72
C GLU A 282 29.93 4.62 8.54
N LEU A 283 29.20 5.74 8.50
CA LEU A 283 27.77 5.76 8.24
C LEU A 283 27.42 5.81 6.76
N ASN A 284 28.39 6.12 5.87
CA ASN A 284 28.11 6.14 4.44
C ASN A 284 27.72 4.75 3.95
N GLY A 285 26.66 4.67 3.14
CA GLY A 285 26.05 3.43 2.68
C GLY A 285 25.02 2.82 3.64
N LYS A 286 24.89 3.33 4.88
CA LYS A 286 23.85 2.88 5.80
C LYS A 286 22.49 3.45 5.41
N THR A 287 21.44 2.66 5.62
CA THR A 287 20.06 3.07 5.33
C THR A 287 19.41 3.73 6.54
N CYS A 288 18.57 4.72 6.27
CA CYS A 288 17.81 5.46 7.26
C CYS A 288 16.42 5.84 6.74
N VAL A 289 15.52 6.21 7.65
CA VAL A 289 14.23 6.81 7.31
C VAL A 289 14.23 8.25 7.78
N THR A 290 13.76 9.16 6.94
CA THR A 290 13.60 10.58 7.31
C THR A 290 12.31 10.77 8.10
N ASP A 291 12.41 10.85 9.42
CA ASP A 291 11.24 10.93 10.30
C ASP A 291 10.67 12.33 10.42
N GLU A 292 11.49 13.36 10.28
CA GLU A 292 11.07 14.73 10.45
C GLU A 292 11.83 15.62 9.47
N TYR A 293 11.14 16.62 8.93
CA TYR A 293 11.76 17.69 8.17
C TYR A 293 11.74 18.96 9.03
N LEU A 294 12.91 19.61 9.14
CA LEU A 294 13.14 20.84 9.89
C LEU A 294 13.28 22.00 8.89
N PRO A 295 12.21 22.76 8.63
CA PRO A 295 12.21 23.76 7.56
C PRO A 295 13.20 24.91 7.80
N ASP A 296 13.40 25.30 9.06
CA ASP A 296 14.26 26.44 9.43
C ASP A 296 15.74 26.21 9.09
N SER A 297 16.21 24.96 9.17
CA SER A 297 17.59 24.58 8.86
C SER A 297 17.73 23.82 7.54
N ASN A 298 16.62 23.49 6.87
CA ASN A 298 16.57 22.59 5.72
C ASN A 298 17.31 21.27 5.99
N GLN A 299 17.01 20.64 7.12
CA GLN A 299 17.60 19.38 7.56
C GLN A 299 16.53 18.34 7.88
N TYR A 300 16.95 17.08 7.93
CA TYR A 300 16.11 15.95 8.24
C TYR A 300 16.57 15.30 9.53
N LYS A 301 15.63 15.02 10.43
CA LYS A 301 15.85 14.05 11.50
C LYS A 301 15.66 12.67 10.91
N VAL A 302 16.70 11.86 10.92
CA VAL A 302 16.69 10.52 10.33
C VAL A 302 16.96 9.46 11.39
N THR A 303 16.25 8.34 11.32
CA THR A 303 16.53 7.17 12.16
C THR A 303 17.22 6.10 11.33
N LEU A 304 18.39 5.65 11.80
CA LEU A 304 19.11 4.53 11.20
C LEU A 304 18.28 3.24 11.33
N GLU A 305 18.33 2.40 10.31
CA GLU A 305 17.53 1.18 10.30
C GLU A 305 18.10 0.02 11.13
N THR A 306 19.29 0.23 11.70
CA THR A 306 19.95 -0.73 12.60
C THR A 306 19.12 -1.00 13.87
N LYS A 307 19.44 -2.06 14.62
CA LYS A 307 18.80 -2.34 15.91
C LYS A 307 18.94 -1.22 16.94
N SER A 308 20.00 -0.42 16.84
CA SER A 308 20.23 0.72 17.74
C SER A 308 19.21 1.85 17.55
N LYS A 309 18.58 1.94 16.37
CA LYS A 309 17.68 3.03 15.96
C LYS A 309 18.27 4.42 16.28
N GLU A 310 19.58 4.57 16.06
CA GLU A 310 20.27 5.85 16.25
C GLU A 310 19.62 6.95 15.41
N VAL A 311 19.40 8.12 16.02
CA VAL A 311 18.79 9.29 15.37
C VAL A 311 19.87 10.33 15.06
N LEU A 312 19.88 10.82 13.82
CA LEU A 312 20.82 11.81 13.32
C LEU A 312 20.07 13.01 12.73
N VAL A 313 20.77 14.14 12.59
CA VAL A 313 20.27 15.29 11.83
C VAL A 313 21.19 15.50 10.63
N LEU A 314 20.65 15.34 9.43
CA LEU A 314 21.42 15.37 8.18
C LEU A 314 20.81 16.37 7.19
N GLY A 315 21.67 17.01 6.40
CA GLY A 315 21.22 17.84 5.28
C GLY A 315 20.81 17.00 4.06
N PRO A 316 20.09 17.58 3.09
CA PRO A 316 19.71 16.90 1.85
C PRO A 316 20.91 16.35 1.07
N ASP A 317 22.04 17.07 1.06
CA ASP A 317 23.26 16.66 0.35
C ASP A 317 23.90 15.36 0.90
N ASN A 318 23.47 14.95 2.10
CA ASN A 318 23.92 13.72 2.75
C ASN A 318 22.95 12.54 2.60
N LEU A 319 21.88 12.70 1.82
CA LEU A 319 20.82 11.70 1.70
C LEU A 319 20.54 11.45 0.22
N ASN A 320 20.57 10.17 -0.17
CA ASN A 320 20.07 9.73 -1.46
C ASN A 320 18.82 8.88 -1.27
N ARG A 321 17.76 9.11 -2.06
CA ARG A 321 16.51 8.34 -1.97
C ARG A 321 16.79 6.87 -2.29
N ARG A 322 16.33 5.97 -1.43
CA ARG A 322 16.43 4.51 -1.60
C ARG A 322 15.20 3.83 -1.02
N ASP A 323 14.15 3.76 -1.82
CA ASP A 323 12.88 3.20 -1.41
C ASP A 323 12.99 1.71 -1.03
N ARG A 324 12.09 1.25 -0.17
CA ARG A 324 12.00 -0.18 0.17
C ARG A 324 11.49 -0.98 -1.02
N THR A 325 11.95 -2.22 -1.10
CA THR A 325 11.40 -3.25 -1.99
C THR A 325 11.18 -4.54 -1.19
N PRO A 326 10.43 -5.53 -1.69
CA PRO A 326 10.31 -6.82 -1.02
C PRO A 326 11.66 -7.46 -0.68
N GLN A 327 12.67 -7.31 -1.55
CA GLN A 327 14.02 -7.82 -1.34
C GLN A 327 14.90 -6.90 -0.48
N ASP A 328 14.66 -5.60 -0.50
CA ASP A 328 15.41 -4.57 0.23
C ASP A 328 14.49 -3.78 1.18
N CYS A 329 13.87 -4.49 2.13
CA CYS A 329 12.82 -3.94 2.99
C CYS A 329 13.34 -3.35 4.30
N GLY A 330 14.62 -3.50 4.66
CA GLY A 330 15.27 -2.93 5.86
C GLY A 330 14.80 -3.50 7.23
N TYR A 331 13.65 -4.14 7.26
CA TYR A 331 13.11 -4.93 8.37
C TYR A 331 12.21 -6.02 7.76
N TYR A 332 11.83 -7.03 8.56
CA TYR A 332 10.90 -8.04 8.07
C TYR A 332 9.83 -8.39 9.10
N VAL A 333 8.56 -8.36 8.69
CA VAL A 333 7.42 -8.74 9.52
C VAL A 333 6.91 -10.12 9.11
N GLN A 334 6.84 -11.05 10.05
CA GLN A 334 6.22 -12.36 9.89
C GLN A 334 4.87 -12.41 10.61
N PHE A 335 3.91 -13.12 10.02
CA PHE A 335 2.65 -13.45 10.68
C PHE A 335 2.60 -14.97 10.91
N LYS A 336 2.66 -15.39 12.18
CA LYS A 336 2.67 -16.81 12.61
C LYS A 336 1.84 -16.97 13.87
N ASN A 337 1.08 -18.05 13.98
CA ASN A 337 0.25 -18.37 15.16
C ASN A 337 -0.64 -17.19 15.61
N ASP A 338 -1.27 -16.50 14.65
CA ASP A 338 -2.11 -15.31 14.88
C ASP A 338 -1.39 -14.13 15.56
N ARG A 339 -0.05 -14.15 15.57
CA ARG A 339 0.82 -13.09 16.08
C ARG A 339 1.72 -12.54 14.99
N THR A 340 2.09 -11.28 15.17
CA THR A 340 3.02 -10.57 14.28
C THR A 340 4.39 -10.52 14.96
N ILE A 341 5.42 -10.99 14.26
CA ILE A 341 6.81 -10.97 14.72
C ILE A 341 7.58 -10.01 13.83
N ARG A 342 8.21 -9.00 14.44
CA ARG A 342 9.05 -8.03 13.74
C ARG A 342 10.52 -8.44 13.91
N HIS A 343 11.23 -8.52 12.79
CA HIS A 343 12.67 -8.75 12.73
C HIS A 343 13.37 -7.44 12.32
N ASP A 344 14.18 -6.91 13.23
CA ASP A 344 15.10 -5.79 12.97
C ASP A 344 16.53 -6.33 12.85
N PHE A 345 17.34 -5.68 12.02
CA PHE A 345 18.66 -6.16 11.61
C PHE A 345 19.74 -5.15 11.97
N ASP A 346 20.98 -5.61 12.13
CA ASP A 346 22.12 -4.72 12.41
C ASP A 346 22.66 -4.05 11.13
N SER A 347 22.40 -4.68 9.98
CA SER A 347 22.72 -4.15 8.67
C SER A 347 21.61 -4.45 7.66
N ASN A 348 21.63 -3.70 6.56
CA ASN A 348 20.69 -3.92 5.48
C ASN A 348 20.98 -5.24 4.74
N GLU A 349 22.25 -5.60 4.65
CA GLU A 349 22.74 -6.84 4.06
C GLU A 349 22.19 -8.07 4.81
N ASP A 350 22.14 -8.02 6.14
CA ASP A 350 21.53 -9.07 6.97
C ASP A 350 20.04 -9.23 6.69
N CYS A 351 19.32 -8.12 6.49
CA CYS A 351 17.91 -8.13 6.13
C CYS A 351 17.70 -8.80 4.76
N GLN A 352 18.50 -8.41 3.76
CA GLN A 352 18.46 -8.99 2.42
C GLN A 352 18.78 -10.48 2.43
N ALA A 353 19.79 -10.90 3.19
CA ALA A 353 20.16 -12.32 3.35
C ALA A 353 19.03 -13.12 4.01
N PHE A 354 18.37 -12.56 5.02
CA PHE A 354 17.21 -13.18 5.66
C PHE A 354 16.03 -13.37 4.70
N VAL A 355 15.70 -12.33 3.91
CA VAL A 355 14.64 -12.42 2.90
C VAL A 355 14.99 -13.43 1.81
N ALA A 356 16.23 -13.43 1.33
CA ALA A 356 16.71 -14.40 0.34
C ALA A 356 16.60 -15.84 0.85
N ALA A 357 16.95 -16.09 2.12
CA ALA A 357 16.81 -17.40 2.74
C ALA A 357 15.34 -17.87 2.81
N LEU A 358 14.39 -16.97 3.11
CA LEU A 358 12.96 -17.29 3.12
C LEU A 358 12.42 -17.66 1.73
N ASN A 359 12.90 -16.98 0.70
CA ASN A 359 12.48 -17.25 -0.69
C ASN A 359 13.08 -18.56 -1.22
N ASN A 360 14.32 -18.89 -0.84
CA ASN A 360 15.00 -20.12 -1.24
C ASN A 360 14.50 -21.35 -0.48
N ASN A 361 14.08 -21.21 0.78
CA ASN A 361 13.60 -22.32 1.62
C ASN A 361 12.13 -22.70 1.35
N GLY A 362 11.63 -22.49 0.13
CA GLY A 362 10.32 -22.97 -0.32
C GLY A 362 10.13 -24.49 -0.26
N GLU A 363 11.16 -25.27 0.11
CA GLU A 363 11.10 -26.74 0.21
C GLU A 363 11.23 -27.32 1.63
N ILE A 364 11.70 -26.60 2.65
CA ILE A 364 11.68 -27.09 4.04
C ILE A 364 11.54 -25.89 4.98
N GLN A 365 10.31 -25.62 5.44
CA GLN A 365 10.16 -25.01 6.75
C GLN A 365 10.74 -26.02 7.75
N PRO A 366 11.70 -25.67 8.62
CA PRO A 366 11.91 -26.48 9.80
C PRO A 366 10.59 -26.38 10.57
N ALA A 367 9.86 -27.48 10.65
CA ALA A 367 8.81 -27.61 11.64
C ALA A 367 9.49 -27.33 12.99
N VAL A 368 9.22 -26.16 13.56
CA VAL A 368 9.29 -25.99 15.00
C VAL A 368 8.32 -27.05 15.50
N THR A 369 8.85 -28.17 15.98
CA THR A 369 8.01 -29.24 16.52
C THR A 369 7.31 -28.65 17.73
N GLU A 370 6.06 -29.08 17.99
CA GLU A 370 5.30 -28.66 19.17
C GLU A 370 6.14 -28.84 20.46
N GLU A 371 7.09 -29.79 20.47
CA GLU A 371 8.06 -30.00 21.53
C GLU A 371 9.04 -28.83 21.76
N SER A 372 9.54 -28.19 20.70
CA SER A 372 10.46 -27.05 20.82
C SER A 372 9.76 -25.77 21.28
N GLU A 373 8.47 -25.63 20.98
CA GLU A 373 7.63 -24.51 21.44
C GLU A 373 7.17 -24.74 22.89
N ALA A 374 6.76 -25.98 23.25
CA ALA A 374 6.44 -26.36 24.62
C ALA A 374 7.65 -26.20 25.56
N ALA A 375 8.86 -26.52 25.09
CA ALA A 375 10.08 -26.30 25.86
C ALA A 375 10.36 -24.80 26.12
N ALA A 376 10.06 -23.93 25.14
CA ALA A 376 10.24 -22.50 25.29
C ALA A 376 9.18 -21.88 26.22
N GLU A 377 7.92 -22.32 26.14
CA GLU A 377 6.85 -21.90 27.05
C GLU A 377 7.11 -22.37 28.49
N GLN A 378 7.61 -23.60 28.67
CA GLN A 378 7.97 -24.12 29.98
C GLN A 378 9.14 -23.34 30.59
N ALA A 379 10.18 -23.02 29.80
CA ALA A 379 11.30 -22.21 30.27
C ALA A 379 10.85 -20.78 30.67
N ALA A 380 9.89 -20.21 29.94
CA ALA A 380 9.30 -18.91 30.28
C ALA A 380 8.48 -18.96 31.58
N ALA A 381 7.70 -20.05 31.79
CA ALA A 381 6.93 -20.25 33.01
C ALA A 381 7.83 -20.47 34.24
N GLU A 382 8.92 -21.22 34.10
CA GLU A 382 9.90 -21.43 35.17
C GLU A 382 10.60 -20.11 35.57
N LEU A 383 10.96 -19.26 34.60
CA LEU A 383 11.50 -17.93 34.87
C LEU A 383 10.52 -17.02 35.61
N LEU A 384 9.22 -17.07 35.29
CA LEU A 384 8.19 -16.29 35.98
C LEU A 384 8.00 -16.77 37.43
N ALA A 385 8.09 -18.09 37.66
CA ALA A 385 8.04 -18.67 38.99
C ALA A 385 9.27 -18.29 39.85
N GLU A 386 10.47 -18.26 39.26
CA GLU A 386 11.69 -17.79 39.94
C GLU A 386 11.63 -16.30 40.32
N LEU A 387 10.95 -15.49 39.51
CA LEU A 387 10.75 -14.05 39.78
C LEU A 387 9.62 -13.78 40.80
N GLY A 388 8.94 -14.81 41.29
CA GLY A 388 7.91 -14.70 42.34
C GLY A 388 6.66 -13.94 41.92
N LEU A 389 6.37 -13.87 40.61
CA LEU A 389 5.22 -13.19 40.03
C LEU A 389 4.12 -14.21 39.69
N ASP A 390 3.67 -14.98 40.69
CA ASP A 390 2.48 -15.82 40.55
C ASP A 390 1.23 -14.97 40.87
N ASP A 391 0.53 -14.51 39.84
CA ASP A 391 -0.80 -13.92 40.01
C ASP A 391 -1.80 -15.02 40.41
N SER A 392 -2.03 -15.14 41.72
CA SER A 392 -3.11 -15.96 42.26
C SER A 392 -4.47 -15.29 42.00
N PRO A 393 -5.52 -16.03 41.60
CA PRO A 393 -6.86 -15.45 41.43
C PRO A 393 -7.45 -15.08 42.80
N SER A 394 -7.80 -13.80 42.96
CA SER A 394 -8.49 -13.32 44.17
C SER A 394 -9.93 -13.86 44.23
N GLU A 395 -10.21 -14.71 45.23
CA GLU A 395 -11.57 -15.02 45.67
C GLU A 395 -12.19 -13.83 46.44
N PRO A 396 -13.52 -13.61 46.35
CA PRO A 396 -14.18 -12.44 46.95
C PRO A 396 -14.67 -12.74 48.38
N THR A 397 -14.23 -11.94 49.36
CA THR A 397 -14.77 -12.01 50.73
C THR A 397 -15.68 -10.83 51.07
N SER A 398 -16.99 -11.12 51.04
CA SER A 398 -17.97 -10.86 52.11
C SER A 398 -18.17 -9.44 52.68
N GLY A 399 -19.34 -8.88 52.41
CA GLY A 399 -20.02 -7.88 53.26
C GLY A 399 -21.54 -8.14 53.36
N CYS A 400 -21.97 -8.72 54.49
CA CYS A 400 -23.34 -9.12 54.82
C CYS A 400 -24.37 -7.96 54.90
N LYS A 401 -25.59 -8.17 54.38
CA LYS A 401 -26.83 -8.28 55.21
C LYS A 401 -28.08 -8.63 54.39
N ALA A 402 -28.86 -9.54 54.96
CA ALA A 402 -30.04 -10.19 54.40
C ALA A 402 -31.27 -9.28 54.24
N LYS A 403 -32.14 -9.63 53.28
CA LYS A 403 -33.59 -9.78 53.48
C LYS A 403 -34.19 -10.75 52.44
N LYS A 404 -34.82 -11.81 52.96
CA LYS A 404 -35.58 -12.83 52.23
C LYS A 404 -36.93 -12.27 51.75
N SER A 405 -37.35 -12.62 50.54
CA SER A 405 -38.76 -12.78 50.19
C SER A 405 -38.96 -13.96 49.23
N LYS A 406 -39.62 -15.00 49.76
CA LYS A 406 -40.19 -16.15 49.02
C LYS A 406 -41.38 -15.67 48.16
N LYS A 407 -41.55 -16.20 46.94
CA LYS A 407 -42.66 -17.12 46.61
C LYS A 407 -42.71 -17.59 45.15
N LYS A 408 -42.73 -18.93 45.03
CA LYS A 408 -43.58 -19.81 44.18
C LYS A 408 -43.56 -19.70 42.64
N ARG A 409 -42.97 -20.76 42.08
CA ARG A 409 -43.48 -21.52 40.91
C ARG A 409 -44.99 -21.75 40.98
N GLY A 410 -45.67 -21.53 39.84
CA GLY A 410 -46.97 -22.10 39.52
C GLY A 410 -47.01 -22.42 38.04
N GLY A 411 -46.97 -23.72 37.70
CA GLY A 411 -47.34 -24.20 36.37
C GLY A 411 -48.57 -25.08 36.49
N LYS A 412 -49.52 -24.95 35.55
CA LYS A 412 -50.07 -26.07 34.76
C LYS A 412 -51.24 -25.68 33.85
N LYS A 413 -51.23 -26.38 32.71
CA LYS A 413 -52.35 -27.00 31.97
C LYS A 413 -53.06 -26.24 30.84
N LYS A 414 -52.78 -26.73 29.63
CA LYS A 414 -53.73 -27.06 28.53
C LYS A 414 -55.15 -27.38 29.02
N LYS A 415 -56.19 -26.85 28.34
CA LYS A 415 -56.95 -27.52 27.25
C LYS A 415 -58.18 -26.69 26.82
N THR A 416 -58.29 -26.48 25.50
CA THR A 416 -59.50 -26.53 24.63
C THR A 416 -60.88 -26.20 25.21
N LYS A 417 -61.58 -25.24 24.59
CA LYS A 417 -62.60 -25.56 23.58
C LYS A 417 -62.79 -24.38 22.63
#